data_AF-X1CNL6-F1
#
_entry.id   AF-X1CNL6-F1
#
_cell.length_a   1.000
_cell.length_b   1.000
_cell.length_c   1.000
_cell.angle_alpha   90.00
_cell.angle_beta   90.00
_cell.angle_gamma   90.00
#
_symmetry.space_group_name_H-M   'P 1'
#
loop_
_entity.id
_entity.type
_entity.pdbx_description
1 polymer ?
#
loop_
_entity_poly.entity_id
_entity_poly.type
_entity_poly.pdbx_seq_one_letter_code
_entity_poly.pdbx_strand_id
1 'polypeptide(L)'
;WQETGRWGEYGFELMRLKDRLGREMCLGPTHEELITELIRKEVHSYKQLPINLYQIQVKFRDEIRPRFGLLRGREFIMKDAYSFHATWEDLDKTYEDVKKAYSNIIEKCGLDYRIVEAESGIIGGKVNHEFMILAETGEEEIFYCTNCDFA
;
A
#
# COMPACT_ATOMS: atom_id res chain seq x y z
N TRP A 1 -12.13 0.38 10.26
CA TRP A 1 -12.62 -0.91 9.76
C TRP A 1 -14.13 -0.99 9.68
N GLN A 2 -14.87 -0.80 10.78
CA GLN A 2 -16.36 -0.81 10.70
C GLN A 2 -16.88 0.43 9.95
N GLU A 3 -16.38 1.63 10.28
CA GLU A 3 -16.77 2.89 9.60
C GLU A 3 -16.52 2.87 8.09
N THR A 4 -15.46 2.18 7.65
CA THR A 4 -15.09 2.05 6.24
C THR A 4 -15.73 0.84 5.56
N GLY A 5 -16.51 0.01 6.26
CA GLY A 5 -17.07 -1.24 5.74
C GLY A 5 -16.05 -2.38 5.56
N ARG A 6 -14.75 -2.07 5.46
CA ARG A 6 -13.67 -3.05 5.25
C ARG A 6 -13.57 -4.13 6.33
N TRP A 7 -14.16 -3.94 7.51
CA TRP A 7 -14.27 -5.03 8.49
C TRP A 7 -14.97 -6.28 7.93
N GLY A 8 -16.01 -6.10 7.12
CA GLY A 8 -16.72 -7.20 6.47
C GLY A 8 -16.10 -7.60 5.14
N GLU A 9 -15.72 -6.62 4.32
CA GLU A 9 -15.26 -6.84 2.95
C GLU A 9 -13.88 -7.50 2.84
N TYR A 10 -12.96 -7.26 3.79
CA TYR A 10 -11.61 -7.82 3.76
C TYR A 10 -11.58 -9.35 3.95
N GLY A 11 -12.71 -9.96 4.32
CA GLY A 11 -12.87 -11.40 4.34
C GLY A 11 -11.99 -12.11 5.37
N PHE A 12 -11.48 -13.29 5.00
CA PHE A 12 -10.71 -14.18 5.89
C PHE A 12 -9.25 -13.75 6.09
N GLU A 13 -8.69 -12.93 5.20
CA GLU A 13 -7.31 -12.47 5.33
C GLU A 13 -7.10 -11.48 6.49
N LEU A 14 -8.19 -10.84 6.95
CA LEU A 14 -8.15 -9.97 8.12
C LEU A 14 -8.11 -10.80 9.39
N MET A 15 -6.94 -10.83 10.04
CA MET A 15 -6.75 -11.45 11.34
C MET A 15 -7.52 -10.68 12.42
N ARG A 16 -8.61 -11.28 12.93
CA ARG A 16 -9.46 -10.72 13.97
C ARG A 16 -9.19 -11.40 15.31
N LEU A 17 -9.20 -10.62 16.39
CA LEU A 17 -9.04 -11.10 17.75
C LEU A 17 -10.00 -10.36 18.68
N LYS A 18 -10.20 -10.93 19.87
CA LYS A 18 -10.95 -10.29 20.96
C LYS A 18 -10.03 -10.13 22.16
N ASP A 19 -10.07 -8.96 22.79
CA ASP A 19 -9.36 -8.75 24.05
C ASP A 19 -10.09 -9.45 25.23
N ARG A 20 -9.50 -9.38 26.42
CA ARG A 20 -10.07 -9.98 27.64
C ARG A 20 -11.42 -9.41 28.06
N LEU A 21 -11.80 -8.25 27.53
CA LEU A 21 -13.08 -7.57 27.77
C LEU A 21 -14.08 -7.81 26.63
N GLY A 22 -13.72 -8.65 25.65
CA GLY A 22 -14.57 -8.97 24.50
C GLY A 22 -14.57 -7.90 23.39
N ARG A 23 -13.66 -6.93 23.43
CA ARG A 23 -13.56 -5.89 22.38
C ARG A 23 -12.96 -6.50 21.12
N GLU A 24 -13.58 -6.21 19.99
CA GLU A 24 -13.10 -6.67 18.69
C GLU A 24 -11.92 -5.83 18.23
N MET A 25 -10.88 -6.52 17.79
CA MET A 25 -9.66 -5.91 17.25
C MET A 25 -9.21 -6.70 16.03
N CYS A 26 -8.36 -6.09 15.21
CA CYS A 26 -7.66 -6.80 14.15
C CYS A 26 -6.17 -6.46 14.19
N LEU A 27 -5.35 -7.38 13.70
CA LEU A 27 -3.96 -7.08 13.37
C LEU A 27 -3.96 -6.37 12.01
N GLY A 28 -3.30 -5.21 11.91
CA GLY A 28 -3.37 -4.35 10.73
C GLY A 28 -2.69 -4.98 9.50
N PRO A 29 -3.44 -5.29 8.42
CA PRO A 29 -2.83 -5.66 7.14
C PRO A 29 -2.36 -4.43 6.33
N THR A 30 -2.87 -3.25 6.70
CA THR A 30 -2.62 -1.90 6.17
C THR A 30 -3.28 -0.89 7.14
N HIS A 31 -3.10 0.42 6.94
CA HIS A 31 -3.46 1.48 7.90
C HIS A 31 -4.25 2.66 7.30
N GLU A 32 -4.99 2.50 6.19
CA GLU A 32 -5.78 3.61 5.62
C GLU A 32 -6.75 4.21 6.64
N GLU A 33 -7.43 3.39 7.45
CA GLU A 33 -8.37 3.88 8.47
C GLU A 33 -7.68 4.56 9.64
N LEU A 34 -6.56 4.00 10.10
CA LEU A 34 -5.85 4.51 11.26
C LEU A 34 -5.23 5.88 10.96
N ILE A 35 -4.61 6.02 9.79
CA ILE A 35 -4.00 7.28 9.39
C ILE A 35 -5.05 8.35 9.05
N THR A 36 -6.18 7.94 8.46
CA THR A 36 -7.30 8.85 8.21
C THR A 36 -7.88 9.38 9.52
N GLU A 37 -8.05 8.53 10.53
CA GLU A 37 -8.52 8.95 11.86
C GLU A 37 -7.53 9.90 12.55
N LEU A 38 -6.22 9.69 12.37
CA LEU A 38 -5.19 10.62 12.85
C LEU A 38 -5.32 11.98 12.16
N ILE A 39 -5.33 12.01 10.83
CA ILE A 39 -5.42 13.25 10.05
C ILE A 39 -6.71 14.01 10.35
N ARG A 40 -7.83 13.31 10.51
CA ARG A 40 -9.12 13.90 10.89
C ARG A 40 -9.05 14.70 12.20
N LYS A 41 -8.19 14.28 13.14
CA LYS A 41 -8.02 14.94 14.45
C LYS A 41 -6.98 16.05 14.45
N GLU A 42 -5.98 15.98 13.58
CA GLU A 42 -4.80 16.87 13.64
C GLU A 42 -4.78 17.93 12.53
N VAL A 43 -5.46 17.70 11.40
CA VAL A 43 -5.48 18.60 10.25
C VAL A 43 -6.82 19.32 10.19
N HIS A 44 -6.77 20.65 10.37
CA HIS A 44 -7.95 21.51 10.41
C HIS A 44 -7.89 22.66 9.41
N SER A 45 -6.78 22.82 8.69
CA SER A 45 -6.60 23.88 7.69
C SER A 45 -5.89 23.37 6.45
N TYR A 46 -6.30 23.86 5.29
CA TYR A 46 -5.61 23.63 4.02
C TYR A 46 -4.13 24.06 4.06
N LYS A 47 -3.75 25.00 4.96
CA LYS A 47 -2.37 25.44 5.15
C LYS A 47 -1.44 24.34 5.70
N GLN A 48 -2.00 23.27 6.26
CA GLN A 48 -1.25 22.09 6.71
C GLN A 48 -1.09 21.04 5.60
N LEU A 49 -1.64 21.28 4.41
CA LEU A 49 -1.58 20.40 3.26
C LEU A 49 -0.67 21.01 2.17
N PRO A 50 0.03 20.18 1.37
CA PRO A 50 0.02 18.72 1.40
C PRO A 50 0.84 18.14 2.56
N ILE A 51 0.44 16.97 3.06
CA ILE A 51 1.21 16.20 4.05
C ILE A 51 1.34 14.74 3.60
N ASN A 52 2.52 14.16 3.79
CA ASN A 52 2.79 12.76 3.48
C ASN A 52 3.40 12.08 4.72
N LEU A 53 2.70 11.10 5.28
CA LEU A 53 3.11 10.35 6.46
C LEU A 53 3.41 8.91 6.06
N TYR A 54 4.51 8.36 6.56
CA TYR A 54 4.88 6.97 6.31
C TYR A 54 5.38 6.30 7.58
N GLN A 55 5.34 4.97 7.58
CA GLN A 55 5.92 4.14 8.62
C GLN A 55 6.57 2.91 8.01
N ILE A 56 7.45 2.27 8.77
CA ILE A 56 7.99 0.94 8.47
C ILE A 56 7.59 0.04 9.64
N GLN A 57 6.61 -0.82 9.41
CA GLN A 57 5.96 -1.56 10.49
C GLN A 57 5.48 -2.93 10.01
N VAL A 58 5.43 -3.89 10.94
CA VAL A 58 5.02 -5.28 10.71
C VAL A 58 3.51 -5.40 10.48
N LYS A 59 3.14 -5.95 9.33
CA LYS A 59 1.76 -6.20 8.93
C LYS A 59 1.40 -7.68 9.07
N PHE A 60 0.10 -7.93 9.17
CA PHE A 60 -0.45 -9.27 9.28
C PHE A 60 -1.53 -9.50 8.24
N ARG A 61 -1.39 -10.55 7.41
CA ARG A 61 -2.42 -11.03 6.47
C ARG A 61 -2.52 -12.54 6.62
N ASP A 62 -3.71 -13.07 6.88
CA ASP A 62 -3.91 -14.52 7.02
C ASP A 62 -3.98 -15.21 5.65
N GLU A 63 -2.84 -15.16 4.94
CA GLU A 63 -2.67 -15.78 3.64
C GLU A 63 -2.99 -17.29 3.72
N ILE A 64 -3.90 -17.72 2.84
CA ILE A 64 -4.41 -19.09 2.81
C ILE A 64 -3.31 -20.10 2.45
N ARG A 65 -2.37 -19.70 1.58
CA ARG A 65 -1.22 -20.52 1.16
C ARG A 65 0.09 -19.73 1.23
N PRO A 66 0.69 -19.57 2.42
CA PRO A 66 2.00 -18.94 2.55
C PRO A 66 3.05 -19.76 1.81
N ARG A 67 3.87 -19.10 0.99
CA ARG A 67 4.85 -19.75 0.11
C ARG A 67 6.04 -18.83 -0.15
N PHE A 68 7.10 -19.39 -0.71
CA PHE A 68 8.29 -18.63 -1.12
C PHE A 68 8.97 -17.82 0.01
N GLY A 69 8.87 -18.29 1.25
CA GLY A 69 9.51 -17.68 2.40
C GLY A 69 9.04 -16.25 2.64
N LEU A 70 9.95 -15.29 2.46
CA LEU A 70 9.68 -13.86 2.70
C LEU A 70 8.75 -13.23 1.67
N LEU A 71 8.64 -13.81 0.46
CA LEU A 71 7.87 -13.21 -0.63
C LEU A 71 6.36 -13.29 -0.40
N ARG A 72 5.88 -14.35 0.28
CA ARG A 72 4.44 -14.54 0.56
C ARG A 72 4.22 -15.19 1.92
N GLY A 73 4.47 -14.40 2.97
CA GLY A 73 4.26 -14.77 4.37
C GLY A 73 2.94 -14.23 4.95
N ARG A 74 2.70 -14.53 6.24
CA ARG A 74 1.57 -13.97 7.00
C ARG A 74 1.93 -12.74 7.84
N GLU A 75 3.18 -12.70 8.28
CA GLU A 75 3.77 -11.58 8.99
C GLU A 75 4.91 -11.04 8.13
N PHE A 76 4.89 -9.75 7.80
CA PHE A 76 5.88 -9.14 6.92
C PHE A 76 6.08 -7.65 7.25
N ILE A 77 7.27 -7.13 6.99
CA ILE A 77 7.56 -5.71 7.15
C ILE A 77 7.09 -4.97 5.90
N MET A 78 6.35 -3.89 6.09
CA MET A 78 5.91 -3.04 5.00
C MET A 78 6.25 -1.59 5.31
N LYS A 79 6.73 -0.88 4.29
CA LYS A 79 6.71 0.58 4.26
C LYS A 79 5.42 1.02 3.59
N ASP A 80 4.50 1.56 4.38
CA ASP A 80 3.23 2.15 3.95
C ASP A 80 3.30 3.68 4.12
N ALA A 81 2.83 4.40 3.10
CA ALA A 81 2.82 5.86 3.07
C ALA A 81 1.45 6.36 2.61
N TYR A 82 0.99 7.47 3.21
CA TYR A 82 -0.33 8.03 3.00
C TYR A 82 -0.21 9.55 2.92
N SER A 83 -0.65 10.10 1.79
CA SER A 83 -0.58 11.52 1.50
C SER A 83 -1.97 12.16 1.43
N PHE A 84 -2.10 13.35 1.99
CA PHE A 84 -3.35 14.10 2.05
C PHE A 84 -3.14 15.47 1.40
N HIS A 85 -4.10 15.88 0.58
CA HIS A 85 -3.95 17.01 -0.36
C HIS A 85 -5.20 17.88 -0.36
N ALA A 86 -5.01 19.18 -0.62
CA ALA A 86 -6.12 20.10 -0.79
C ALA A 86 -6.68 20.10 -2.21
N THR A 87 -5.86 19.72 -3.20
CA THR A 87 -6.22 19.70 -4.62
C THR A 87 -5.72 18.43 -5.31
N TRP A 88 -6.25 18.16 -6.50
CA TRP A 88 -5.83 17.02 -7.33
C TRP A 88 -4.42 17.24 -7.90
N GLU A 89 -4.07 18.48 -8.22
CA GLU A 89 -2.74 18.83 -8.74
C GLU A 89 -1.64 18.55 -7.69
N ASP A 90 -1.92 18.81 -6.41
CA ASP A 90 -1.00 18.49 -5.31
C ASP A 90 -0.84 16.97 -5.13
N LEU A 91 -1.94 16.22 -5.31
CA LEU A 91 -1.92 14.76 -5.31
C LEU A 91 -1.08 14.22 -6.45
N ASP A 92 -1.32 14.66 -7.69
CA ASP A 92 -0.60 14.21 -8.87
C ASP A 92 0.90 14.47 -8.73
N LYS A 93 1.28 15.65 -8.23
CA LYS A 93 2.68 15.98 -7.95
C LYS A 93 3.29 15.04 -6.91
N THR A 94 2.57 14.81 -5.81
CA THR A 94 3.06 13.92 -4.74
C THR A 94 3.15 12.48 -5.22
N TYR A 95 2.23 12.05 -6.08
CA TYR A 95 2.24 10.73 -6.69
C TYR A 95 3.51 10.53 -7.52
N GLU A 96 3.86 11.48 -8.39
CA GLU A 96 5.10 11.44 -9.18
C GLU A 96 6.36 11.51 -8.29
N ASP A 97 6.35 12.33 -7.25
CA ASP A 97 7.45 12.40 -6.27
C ASP A 97 7.65 11.04 -5.56
N VAL A 98 6.55 10.36 -5.19
CA VAL A 98 6.59 9.02 -4.59
C VAL A 98 7.06 7.98 -5.60
N LYS A 99 6.54 8.01 -6.83
CA LYS A 99 6.97 7.11 -7.93
C LYS A 99 8.49 7.21 -8.14
N LYS A 100 9.00 8.43 -8.26
CA LYS A 100 10.45 8.69 -8.36
C LYS A 100 11.22 8.24 -7.11
N ALA A 101 10.67 8.42 -5.91
CA ALA A 101 11.31 7.95 -4.69
C ALA A 101 11.44 6.42 -4.66
N TYR A 102 10.42 5.69 -5.09
CA TYR A 102 10.45 4.22 -5.20
C TYR A 102 11.46 3.75 -6.25
N SER A 103 11.47 4.38 -7.44
CA SER A 103 12.50 4.16 -8.46
C SER A 103 13.91 4.26 -7.87
N ASN A 104 14.21 5.36 -7.17
CA ASN A 104 15.52 5.58 -6.55
C ASN A 104 15.85 4.54 -5.46
N ILE A 105 14.85 4.06 -4.71
CA ILE A 105 15.05 3.02 -3.69
C ILE A 105 15.46 1.70 -4.35
N ILE A 106 14.75 1.30 -5.40
CA ILE A 106 14.98 0.02 -6.10
C ILE A 106 16.32 0.06 -6.85
N GLU A 107 16.65 1.18 -7.50
CA GLU A 107 17.94 1.38 -8.17
C GLU A 107 19.11 1.31 -7.17
N LYS A 108 18.96 1.88 -5.97
CA LYS A 108 19.96 1.77 -4.90
C LYS A 108 20.12 0.34 -4.37
N CYS A 109 19.08 -0.48 -4.45
CA CYS A 109 19.14 -1.90 -4.15
C CYS A 109 19.79 -2.72 -5.29
N GLY A 110 20.07 -2.13 -6.45
CA GLY A 110 20.69 -2.80 -7.59
C GLY A 110 19.78 -3.81 -8.28
N LEU A 111 18.47 -3.55 -8.29
CA LEU A 111 17.47 -4.45 -8.87
C LEU A 111 16.94 -3.92 -10.20
N ASP A 112 16.77 -4.81 -11.17
CA ASP A 112 16.10 -4.52 -12.43
C ASP A 112 14.58 -4.58 -12.24
N TYR A 113 13.88 -3.50 -12.62
CA TYR A 113 12.44 -3.36 -12.39
C TYR A 113 11.72 -2.69 -13.56
N ARG A 114 10.40 -2.86 -13.58
CA ARG A 114 9.45 -2.14 -14.44
C ARG A 114 8.36 -1.54 -13.58
N ILE A 115 7.87 -0.37 -14.00
CA ILE A 115 6.68 0.23 -13.41
C ILE A 115 5.52 -0.08 -14.34
N VAL A 116 4.53 -0.80 -13.86
CA VAL A 116 3.39 -1.28 -14.66
C VAL A 116 2.09 -0.65 -14.18
N GLU A 117 1.17 -0.37 -15.10
CA GLU A 117 -0.19 0.02 -14.71
C GLU A 117 -0.92 -1.18 -14.09
N ALA A 118 -1.58 -0.96 -12.94
CA ALA A 118 -2.19 -2.03 -12.16
C ALA A 118 -3.64 -1.70 -11.76
N GLU A 119 -4.40 -2.73 -11.38
CA GLU A 119 -5.75 -2.55 -10.84
C GLU A 119 -5.67 -2.12 -9.37
N SER A 120 -6.52 -1.17 -8.94
CA SER A 120 -6.44 -0.63 -7.56
C SER A 120 -7.00 -1.56 -6.46
N GLY A 121 -7.63 -2.69 -6.84
CA GLY A 121 -8.14 -3.70 -5.92
C GLY A 121 -9.08 -3.15 -4.82
N ILE A 122 -9.05 -3.79 -3.64
CA ILE A 122 -9.87 -3.43 -2.46
C ILE A 122 -9.44 -2.08 -1.83
N ILE A 123 -8.24 -1.59 -2.15
CA ILE A 123 -7.77 -0.28 -1.69
C ILE A 123 -8.52 0.85 -2.43
N GLY A 124 -8.96 0.59 -3.66
CA GLY A 124 -9.67 1.55 -4.50
C GLY A 124 -8.74 2.63 -5.08
N GLY A 125 -9.22 3.33 -6.10
CA GLY A 125 -8.42 4.33 -6.81
C GLY A 125 -8.69 4.33 -8.31
N LYS A 126 -8.14 5.32 -9.00
CA LYS A 126 -8.17 5.42 -10.48
C LYS A 126 -6.80 5.19 -11.12
N VAL A 127 -5.74 5.54 -10.40
CA VAL A 127 -4.35 5.45 -10.88
C VAL A 127 -3.61 4.57 -9.89
N ASN A 128 -3.10 3.45 -10.37
CA ASN A 128 -2.27 2.54 -9.61
C ASN A 128 -1.10 2.09 -10.49
N HIS A 129 0.09 2.08 -9.91
CA HIS A 129 1.30 1.59 -10.56
C HIS A 129 2.01 0.64 -9.61
N GLU A 130 2.39 -0.51 -10.14
CA GLU A 130 3.15 -1.51 -9.40
C GLU A 130 4.61 -1.53 -9.86
N PHE A 131 5.52 -1.70 -8.90
CA PHE A 131 6.96 -1.79 -9.16
C PHE A 131 7.35 -3.27 -9.18
N MET A 132 7.53 -3.80 -10.38
CA MET A 132 7.75 -5.23 -10.63
C MET A 132 9.22 -5.51 -10.85
N ILE A 133 9.82 -6.31 -9.95
CA ILE A 133 11.18 -6.79 -10.13
C ILE A 133 11.19 -7.92 -11.16
N LEU A 134 12.07 -7.84 -12.15
CA LEU A 134 12.17 -8.85 -13.20
C LEU A 134 12.83 -10.12 -12.64
N ALA A 135 12.07 -11.21 -12.58
CA ALA A 135 12.55 -12.51 -12.14
C ALA A 135 11.82 -13.64 -12.86
N GLU A 136 12.54 -14.70 -13.24
CA GLU A 136 11.96 -15.89 -13.87
C GLU A 136 10.95 -16.62 -12.95
N THR A 137 11.06 -16.41 -11.64
CA THR A 137 10.20 -17.03 -10.62
C THR A 137 9.08 -16.11 -10.11
N GLY A 138 8.79 -15.01 -10.81
CA GLY A 138 7.70 -14.09 -10.44
C GLY A 138 6.32 -14.77 -10.46
N GLU A 139 5.41 -14.34 -9.58
CA GLU A 139 4.03 -14.85 -9.56
C GLU A 139 3.14 -14.19 -10.63
N GLU A 140 3.59 -13.09 -11.22
CA GLU A 140 2.81 -12.26 -12.15
C GLU A 140 3.47 -12.18 -13.53
N GLU A 141 2.63 -12.14 -14.56
CA GLU A 141 3.05 -11.91 -15.94
C GLU A 141 2.88 -10.43 -16.29
N ILE A 142 3.94 -9.79 -16.76
CA ILE A 142 3.91 -8.40 -17.21
C ILE A 142 4.06 -8.33 -18.74
N PHE A 143 3.30 -7.43 -19.37
CA PHE A 143 3.40 -7.17 -20.81
C PHE A 143 4.01 -5.80 -21.01
N TYR A 144 5.28 -5.75 -21.44
CA TYR A 144 5.97 -4.49 -21.69
C TYR A 144 6.48 -4.40 -23.12
N CYS A 145 6.50 -3.18 -23.64
CA CYS A 145 7.11 -2.89 -24.93
C CYS A 145 8.63 -2.78 -24.77
N THR A 146 9.37 -3.39 -25.67
CA THR A 146 10.83 -3.24 -25.73
C THR A 146 11.28 -1.95 -26.42
N ASN A 147 10.35 -1.27 -27.11
CA ASN A 147 10.62 -0.09 -27.94
C ASN A 147 9.93 1.19 -27.45
N CYS A 148 9.10 1.12 -26.40
CA CYS A 148 8.49 2.29 -25.76
C CYS A 148 8.24 2.06 -24.27
N ASP A 149 7.70 3.06 -23.59
CA ASP A 149 7.53 3.07 -22.13
C ASP A 149 6.28 2.31 -21.64
N PHE A 150 5.53 1.65 -22.52
CA PHE A 150 4.37 0.86 -22.13
C PHE A 150 4.79 -0.38 -21.34
N ALA A 151 4.25 -0.54 -20.13
CA ALA A 151 4.45 -1.69 -19.26
C ALA A 151 3.28 -1.86 -18.29
#